data_AF-A0A497III3-F1
#
_entry.id   AF-A0A497III3-F1
#
_cell.length_a   1.000
_cell.length_b   1.000
_cell.length_c   1.000
_cell.angle_alpha   90.00
_cell.angle_beta   90.00
_cell.angle_gamma   90.00
#
_symmetry.space_group_name_H-M   'P 1'
#
loop_
_entity.id
_entity.type
_entity.pdbx_description
1 polymer ?
#
loop_
_entity_poly.entity_id
_entity_poly.type
_entity_poly.pdbx_seq_one_letter_code
_entity_poly.pdbx_strand_id
1 'polypeptide(L)'
;MATNNIFYRETKDFVIKSLKVLEEIKNREGIPLGPKEEEIAISENNASFRFVQKPAYSYFISNNWEKIKELPEYEECKKCMYEDKTINKHLGKLVGTAGYGMCIDIDTCLQRLILGIILESESLKFNEKILQT
;
A
#
# COMPACT_ATOMS: atom_id res chain seq x y z
N MET A 1 -23.16 8.06 10.31
CA MET A 1 -23.13 7.24 9.08
C MET A 1 -22.68 8.00 7.83
N ALA A 2 -22.65 9.35 7.80
CA ALA A 2 -22.17 10.11 6.63
C ALA A 2 -20.64 10.15 6.47
N THR A 3 -19.88 10.11 7.57
CA THR A 3 -18.42 10.28 7.58
C THR A 3 -17.65 9.14 6.90
N ASN A 4 -18.12 7.88 7.06
CA ASN A 4 -17.51 6.71 6.40
C ASN A 4 -17.57 6.79 4.87
N ASN A 5 -18.57 7.47 4.31
CA ASN A 5 -18.77 7.53 2.87
C ASN A 5 -17.81 8.53 2.20
N ILE A 6 -17.47 9.63 2.89
CA ILE A 6 -16.49 10.61 2.42
C ILE A 6 -15.08 10.02 2.50
N PHE A 7 -14.68 9.51 3.68
CA PHE A 7 -13.36 8.92 3.84
C PHE A 7 -13.09 7.80 2.81
N TYR A 8 -14.07 6.92 2.61
CA TYR A 8 -13.96 5.86 1.61
C TYR A 8 -13.78 6.41 0.18
N ARG A 9 -14.56 7.44 -0.19
CA ARG A 9 -14.45 8.07 -1.51
C ARG A 9 -13.08 8.70 -1.73
N GLU A 10 -12.64 9.56 -0.81
CA GLU A 10 -11.35 10.25 -0.93
C GLU A 10 -10.18 9.26 -0.95
N THR A 11 -10.26 8.20 -0.13
CA THR A 11 -9.25 7.13 -0.12
C THR A 11 -9.23 6.36 -1.45
N LYS A 12 -10.41 6.04 -2.00
CA LYS A 12 -10.53 5.36 -3.30
C LYS A 12 -9.93 6.21 -4.42
N ASP A 13 -10.27 7.50 -4.46
CA ASP A 13 -9.76 8.41 -5.49
C ASP A 13 -8.25 8.59 -5.38
N PHE A 14 -7.72 8.75 -4.16
CA PHE A 14 -6.29 8.76 -3.88
C PHE A 14 -5.58 7.51 -4.41
N VAL A 15 -6.11 6.31 -4.12
CA VAL A 15 -5.53 5.05 -4.59
C VAL A 15 -5.53 4.99 -6.12
N ILE A 16 -6.66 5.30 -6.77
CA ILE A 16 -6.77 5.24 -8.23
C ILE A 16 -5.74 6.16 -8.89
N LYS A 17 -5.55 7.37 -8.36
CA LYS A 17 -4.60 8.34 -8.92
C LYS A 17 -3.16 7.96 -8.64
N SER A 18 -2.86 7.46 -7.45
CA SER A 18 -1.53 6.93 -7.11
C SER A 18 -1.13 5.78 -8.03
N LEU A 19 -2.05 4.85 -8.29
CA LEU A 19 -1.81 3.72 -9.20
C LEU A 19 -1.54 4.18 -10.64
N LYS A 20 -2.24 5.22 -11.12
CA LYS A 20 -1.96 5.82 -12.44
C LYS A 20 -0.55 6.41 -12.52
N VAL A 21 -0.14 7.18 -11.51
CA VAL A 21 1.23 7.73 -11.43
C VAL A 21 2.27 6.62 -11.44
N LEU A 22 2.06 5.57 -10.64
CA LEU A 22 2.96 4.42 -10.59
C LEU A 22 3.03 3.65 -11.93
N GLU A 23 1.91 3.48 -12.62
CA GLU A 23 1.87 2.86 -13.95
C GLU A 23 2.63 3.71 -14.99
N GLU A 24 2.48 5.04 -14.96
CA GLU A 24 3.26 5.93 -15.83
C GLU A 24 4.76 5.82 -15.59
N ILE A 25 5.19 5.77 -14.32
CA ILE A 25 6.60 5.62 -13.95
C ILE A 25 7.12 4.25 -14.40
N LYS A 26 6.37 3.17 -14.12
CA LYS A 26 6.70 1.82 -14.58
C LYS A 26 6.88 1.78 -16.10
N ASN A 27 6.04 2.47 -16.87
CA ASN A 27 6.15 2.47 -18.33
C ASN A 27 7.42 3.17 -18.84
N ARG A 28 8.01 4.08 -18.05
CA ARG A 28 9.25 4.80 -18.40
C ARG A 28 10.50 4.10 -17.87
N GLU A 29 10.44 3.60 -16.64
CA GLU A 29 11.62 3.17 -15.86
C GLU A 29 11.60 1.67 -15.52
N GLY A 30 10.45 0.99 -15.70
CA GLY A 30 10.22 -0.37 -15.22
C GLY A 30 9.93 -0.45 -13.72
N ILE A 31 9.70 -1.67 -13.22
CA ILE A 31 9.65 -1.96 -11.78
C ILE A 31 10.92 -2.74 -11.44
N PRO A 32 11.68 -2.33 -10.41
CA PRO A 32 12.85 -3.09 -9.98
C PRO A 32 12.46 -4.49 -9.51
N LEU A 33 13.32 -5.46 -9.81
CA LEU A 33 13.19 -6.81 -9.27
C LEU A 33 13.93 -6.89 -7.93
N GLY A 34 13.36 -7.64 -7.00
CA GLY A 34 13.98 -7.95 -5.73
C GLY A 34 13.87 -9.45 -5.42
N PRO A 35 14.79 -9.99 -4.59
CA PRO A 35 14.70 -11.36 -4.14
C PRO A 35 13.46 -11.53 -3.25
N LYS A 36 12.61 -12.49 -3.59
CA LYS A 36 11.51 -12.95 -2.74
C LYS A 36 11.70 -14.42 -2.44
N GLU A 37 11.59 -14.77 -1.17
CA GLU A 37 11.59 -16.15 -0.73
C GLU A 37 10.26 -16.81 -1.12
N GLU A 38 10.34 -17.94 -1.80
CA GLU A 38 9.20 -18.79 -2.13
C GLU A 38 9.38 -20.16 -1.48
N GLU A 39 8.32 -20.61 -0.83
CA GLU A 39 8.21 -21.96 -0.33
C GLU A 39 7.93 -22.93 -1.49
N ILE A 40 8.69 -24.03 -1.52
CA ILE A 40 8.50 -25.15 -2.44
C ILE A 40 8.14 -26.36 -1.58
N ALA A 41 6.94 -26.90 -1.78
CA ALA A 41 6.56 -28.18 -1.20
C ALA A 41 7.40 -29.30 -1.84
N ILE A 42 8.18 -30.02 -1.04
CA ILE A 42 8.95 -31.20 -1.45
C ILE A 42 8.15 -32.47 -1.18
N SER A 43 7.37 -32.49 -0.09
CA SER A 43 6.43 -33.56 0.29
C SER A 43 5.40 -33.01 1.28
N GLU A 44 4.42 -33.82 1.70
CA GLU A 44 3.33 -33.40 2.61
C GLU A 44 3.81 -32.72 3.90
N ASN A 45 5.02 -33.02 4.40
CA ASN A 45 5.57 -32.44 5.63
C ASN A 45 6.93 -31.75 5.47
N ASN A 46 7.44 -31.61 4.23
CA ASN A 46 8.71 -30.94 3.99
C ASN A 46 8.54 -29.86 2.93
N ALA A 47 9.01 -28.67 3.28
CA ALA A 47 9.20 -27.58 2.35
C ALA A 47 10.68 -27.19 2.29
N SER A 48 11.10 -26.64 1.15
CA SER A 48 12.35 -25.92 1.00
C SER A 48 12.07 -24.52 0.48
N PHE A 49 13.05 -23.64 0.61
CA PHE A 49 12.92 -22.27 0.16
C PHE A 49 13.86 -22.01 -1.00
N ARG A 50 13.39 -21.22 -1.97
CA ARG A 50 14.25 -20.62 -2.98
C ARG A 50 14.02 -19.12 -3.04
N PHE A 51 15.06 -18.41 -3.48
CA PHE A 51 14.91 -17.01 -3.85
C PHE A 51 14.58 -16.89 -5.33
N VAL A 52 13.47 -16.23 -5.64
CA VAL A 52 13.11 -15.84 -7.00
C VAL A 52 13.16 -14.32 -7.13
N GLN A 53 13.42 -13.84 -8.35
CA GLN A 53 13.31 -12.42 -8.65
C GLN A 53 11.86 -12.08 -8.95
N LYS A 54 11.27 -11.20 -8.13
CA LYS A 54 9.89 -10.72 -8.31
C LYS A 54 9.84 -9.19 -8.28
N PRO A 55 8.81 -8.55 -8.86
CA PRO A 55 8.64 -7.11 -8.78
C PRO A 55 8.65 -6.63 -7.31
N ALA A 56 9.59 -5.74 -6.99
CA ALA A 56 9.75 -5.18 -5.65
C ALA A 56 8.79 -4.00 -5.44
N TYR A 57 7.48 -4.27 -5.42
CA TYR A 57 6.45 -3.24 -5.34
C TYR A 57 6.57 -2.33 -4.12
N SER A 58 6.92 -2.85 -2.96
CA SER A 58 7.13 -2.04 -1.74
C SER A 58 8.22 -0.99 -1.97
N TYR A 59 9.39 -1.41 -2.46
CA TYR A 59 10.48 -0.52 -2.79
C TYR A 59 10.10 0.46 -3.90
N PHE A 60 9.41 -0.01 -4.94
CA PHE A 60 8.96 0.83 -6.06
C PHE A 60 8.02 1.96 -5.60
N ILE A 61 7.10 1.66 -4.69
CA ILE A 61 6.20 2.66 -4.08
C ILE A 61 7.00 3.64 -3.24
N SER A 62 7.82 3.16 -2.30
CA SER A 62 8.56 4.04 -1.39
C SER A 62 9.54 4.96 -2.14
N ASN A 63 10.22 4.45 -3.18
CA ASN A 63 11.16 5.23 -3.99
C ASN A 63 10.47 6.31 -4.85
N ASN A 64 9.18 6.18 -5.11
CA ASN A 64 8.39 7.14 -5.89
C ASN A 64 7.36 7.89 -5.05
N TRP A 65 7.45 7.80 -3.72
CA TRP A 65 6.44 8.32 -2.82
C TRP A 65 6.29 9.85 -2.88
N GLU A 66 7.38 10.59 -3.06
CA GLU A 66 7.33 12.05 -3.22
C GLU A 66 6.44 12.47 -4.38
N LYS A 67 6.50 11.76 -5.52
CA LYS A 67 5.63 12.02 -6.69
C LYS A 67 4.16 11.74 -6.38
N ILE A 68 3.87 10.79 -5.49
CA ILE A 68 2.49 10.50 -5.05
C ILE A 68 1.98 11.61 -4.12
N LYS A 69 2.84 12.16 -3.25
CA LYS A 69 2.47 13.25 -2.34
C LYS A 69 2.18 14.58 -3.05
N GLU A 70 2.63 14.74 -4.29
CA GLU A 70 2.28 15.88 -5.15
C GLU A 70 0.80 15.84 -5.61
N LEU A 71 0.11 14.71 -5.47
CA LEU A 71 -1.31 14.59 -5.83
C LEU A 71 -2.18 15.38 -4.84
N PRO A 72 -3.17 16.16 -5.32
CA PRO A 72 -4.13 16.81 -4.42
C PRO A 72 -4.92 15.79 -3.60
N GLU A 73 -5.20 14.62 -4.16
CA GLU A 73 -5.91 13.54 -3.47
C GLU A 73 -5.15 13.00 -2.25
N TYR A 74 -3.82 13.14 -2.21
CA TYR A 74 -3.03 12.79 -1.02
C TYR A 74 -3.39 13.70 0.17
N GLU A 75 -3.43 15.02 -0.04
CA GLU A 75 -3.77 15.97 1.02
C GLU A 75 -5.25 15.85 1.45
N GLU A 76 -6.16 15.57 0.52
CA GLU A 76 -7.57 15.31 0.82
C GLU A 76 -7.74 14.04 1.67
N CYS A 77 -7.11 12.93 1.26
CA CYS A 77 -7.15 11.67 2.00
C CYS A 77 -6.52 11.82 3.40
N LYS A 78 -5.35 12.48 3.48
CA LYS A 78 -4.66 12.79 4.74
C LYS A 78 -5.52 13.63 5.68
N LYS A 79 -6.19 14.67 5.16
CA LYS A 79 -7.13 15.47 5.95
C LYS A 79 -8.27 14.61 6.50
N CYS A 80 -8.87 13.75 5.67
CA CYS A 80 -9.93 12.85 6.14
C CYS A 80 -9.44 11.88 7.22
N MET A 81 -8.21 11.37 7.13
CA MET A 81 -7.62 10.51 8.17
C MET A 81 -7.46 11.25 9.52
N TYR A 82 -7.09 12.53 9.50
CA TYR A 82 -6.99 13.34 10.72
C TYR A 82 -8.36 13.70 11.30
N GLU A 83 -9.37 13.94 10.46
CA GLU A 83 -10.73 14.26 10.90
C GLU A 83 -11.48 13.03 11.45
N ASP A 84 -11.14 11.83 10.99
CA ASP A 84 -11.71 10.59 11.51
C ASP A 84 -11.19 10.28 12.92
N LYS A 85 -12.07 10.34 13.92
CA LYS A 85 -11.71 10.10 15.34
C LYS A 85 -11.19 8.68 15.61
N THR A 86 -11.62 7.70 14.82
CA THR A 86 -11.21 6.30 14.97
C THR A 86 -9.79 6.10 14.45
N ILE A 87 -9.42 6.75 13.36
CA ILE A 87 -8.07 6.70 12.78
C ILE A 87 -7.13 7.61 13.57
N ASN A 88 -7.49 8.88 13.76
CA ASN A 88 -6.64 9.90 14.35
C ASN A 88 -6.17 9.54 15.77
N LYS A 89 -7.00 8.84 16.56
CA LYS A 89 -6.59 8.38 17.90
C LYS A 89 -5.40 7.41 17.88
N HIS A 90 -5.04 6.85 16.73
CA HIS A 90 -3.92 5.93 16.54
C HIS A 90 -2.74 6.58 15.81
N LEU A 91 -2.95 7.66 15.07
CA LEU A 91 -1.88 8.37 14.36
C LEU A 91 -0.84 8.92 15.34
N GLY A 92 0.45 8.78 14.97
CA GLY A 92 1.59 9.21 15.77
C GLY A 92 1.87 8.34 17.01
N LYS A 93 1.11 7.27 17.24
CA LYS A 93 1.33 6.35 18.36
C LYS A 93 2.22 5.18 17.95
N LEU A 94 3.10 4.79 18.86
CA LEU A 94 3.82 3.54 18.78
C LEU A 94 2.86 2.38 19.08
N VAL A 95 2.69 1.47 18.12
CA VAL A 95 1.84 0.28 18.25
C VAL A 95 2.68 -0.95 17.94
N GLY A 96 2.52 -2.00 18.76
CA GLY A 96 3.23 -3.27 18.62
C GLY A 96 3.86 -3.73 19.92
N THR A 97 4.63 -4.82 19.84
CA THR A 97 5.36 -5.39 20.97
C THR A 97 6.71 -4.70 21.17
N ALA A 98 7.25 -4.78 22.39
CA ALA A 98 8.57 -4.25 22.69
C ALA A 98 9.62 -4.83 21.73
N GLY A 99 10.40 -3.96 21.09
CA GLY A 99 11.39 -4.32 20.06
C GLY A 99 10.89 -4.35 18.61
N TYR A 100 9.57 -4.35 18.39
CA TYR A 100 8.94 -4.40 17.06
C TYR A 100 7.85 -3.36 16.83
N GLY A 101 7.73 -2.39 17.75
CA GLY A 101 6.76 -1.32 17.64
C GLY A 101 6.98 -0.47 16.39
N MET A 102 5.89 -0.11 15.73
CA MET A 102 5.88 0.81 14.59
C MET A 102 5.06 2.04 14.97
N CYS A 103 5.56 3.23 14.61
CA CYS A 103 4.75 4.44 14.68
C CYS A 103 3.72 4.38 13.56
N ILE A 104 2.44 4.59 13.88
CA ILE A 104 1.41 4.69 12.85
C ILE A 104 1.46 6.11 12.28
N ASP A 105 2.15 6.28 11.16
CA ASP A 105 2.14 7.49 10.37
C ASP A 105 1.30 7.32 9.08
N ILE A 106 0.84 8.44 8.54
CA ILE A 106 -0.06 8.48 7.39
C ILE A 106 0.60 7.89 6.15
N ASP A 107 1.86 8.18 5.92
CA ASP A 107 2.58 7.73 4.73
C ASP A 107 2.72 6.22 4.74
N THR A 108 3.14 5.64 5.88
CA THR A 108 3.21 4.19 6.05
C THR A 108 1.85 3.52 5.86
N CYS A 109 0.77 4.10 6.38
CA CYS A 109 -0.59 3.58 6.19
C CYS A 109 -1.00 3.58 4.71
N LEU A 110 -0.81 4.69 4.00
CA LEU A 110 -1.23 4.84 2.62
C LEU A 110 -0.36 4.02 1.65
N GLN A 111 0.96 3.96 1.90
CA GLN A 111 1.86 3.07 1.14
C GLN A 111 1.46 1.61 1.28
N ARG A 112 1.14 1.17 2.51
CA ARG A 112 0.66 -0.20 2.77
C ARG A 112 -0.69 -0.49 2.10
N LEU A 113 -1.59 0.48 2.10
CA LEU A 113 -2.88 0.35 1.41
C LEU A 113 -2.67 0.13 -0.10
N ILE A 114 -1.88 0.98 -0.74
CA ILE A 114 -1.56 0.86 -2.17
C ILE A 114 -0.88 -0.49 -2.46
N LEU A 115 0.11 -0.87 -1.63
CA LEU A 115 0.80 -2.15 -1.76
C LEU A 115 -0.17 -3.33 -1.66
N GLY A 116 -1.07 -3.33 -0.68
CA GLY A 116 -2.07 -4.38 -0.52
C GLY A 116 -2.93 -4.55 -1.77
N ILE A 117 -3.42 -3.45 -2.33
CA ILE A 117 -4.24 -3.45 -3.55
C ILE A 117 -3.46 -3.97 -4.76
N ILE A 118 -2.18 -3.61 -4.89
CA ILE A 118 -1.32 -4.12 -5.98
C ILE A 118 -1.08 -5.61 -5.84
N LEU A 119 -0.81 -6.09 -4.62
CA LEU A 119 -0.55 -7.51 -4.37
C LEU A 119 -1.79 -8.36 -4.60
N GLU A 120 -2.97 -7.86 -4.23
CA GLU A 120 -4.24 -8.57 -4.44
C GLU A 120 -4.69 -8.56 -5.90
N SER A 121 -4.47 -7.46 -6.63
CA SER A 121 -4.80 -7.38 -8.06
C SER A 121 -3.71 -7.95 -8.98
N GLU A 122 -2.53 -8.24 -8.45
CA GLU A 122 -1.29 -8.51 -9.19
C GLU A 122 -0.98 -7.46 -10.28
N SER A 123 -1.47 -6.23 -10.12
CA SER A 123 -1.38 -5.20 -11.14
C SER A 123 -1.33 -3.79 -10.54
N LEU A 124 -0.84 -2.81 -11.30
CA LEU A 124 -1.01 -1.40 -10.94
C LEU A 124 -2.34 -0.85 -11.47
N LYS A 125 -3.31 -1.71 -11.82
CA LYS A 125 -4.65 -1.28 -12.21
C LYS A 125 -5.60 -1.47 -11.05
N PHE A 126 -6.36 -0.42 -10.75
CA PHE A 126 -7.38 -0.51 -9.72
C PHE A 126 -8.47 -1.51 -10.14
N ASN A 127 -8.72 -2.51 -9.28
CA ASN A 127 -9.81 -3.45 -9.45
C ASN A 127 -10.89 -3.16 -8.39
N GLU A 128 -12.05 -2.68 -8.83
CA GLU A 128 -13.13 -2.27 -7.91
C GLU A 128 -13.65 -3.42 -7.02
N LYS A 129 -13.46 -4.69 -7.44
CA LYS A 129 -13.89 -5.85 -6.68
C LYS A 129 -13.14 -6.03 -5.36
N ILE A 130 -11.95 -5.43 -5.23
CA ILE A 130 -11.10 -5.52 -4.03
C ILE A 130 -11.71 -4.80 -2.83
N LEU A 131 -12.52 -3.76 -3.07
CA LEU A 131 -13.15 -3.00 -1.99
C LEU A 131 -14.58 -3.48 -1.64
N GLN A 132 -15.03 -4.59 -2.22
CA GLN A 132 -16.39 -5.13 -2.03
C GLN A 132 -16.47 -6.29 -1.02
N THR A 133 -15.38 -6.58 -0.34
CA THR A 133 -15.24 -7.60 0.72
C THR A 133 -15.16 -6.95 2.09
#